data_AF-A0A938K3K5-F1
#
_entry.id   AF-A0A938K3K5-F1
#
_cell.length_a   1.000
_cell.length_b   1.000
_cell.length_c   1.000
_cell.angle_alpha   90.00
_cell.angle_beta   90.00
_cell.angle_gamma   90.00
#
_symmetry.space_group_name_H-M   'P 1'
#
loop_
_entity.id
_entity.type
_entity.pdbx_description
1 polymer ?
#
loop_
_entity_poly.entity_id
_entity_poly.type
_entity_poly.pdbx_seq_one_letter_code
_entity_poly.pdbx_strand_id
1 'polypeptide(L)'
;MLPDVKLAIRLQSIDTRIAELMREIAALPKHIAAIEKKLDSHQRKLEADRAALAANQRDRKKLEGDIQVQEQKASKLSAQMHESRTNEQYRAFQHEIEYCQREIRKAEDRILELMGESEPLERNVKTAEAALKLEKAQVEAEQRQARERTAA
;
A
#
# COMPACT_ATOMS: atom_id res chain seq x y z
N MET A 1 -53.48 -35.63 -29.06
CA MET A 1 -52.22 -35.41 -28.31
C MET A 1 -52.41 -35.99 -26.91
N LEU A 2 -51.82 -37.15 -26.64
CA LEU A 2 -51.98 -37.87 -25.37
C LEU A 2 -51.43 -37.02 -24.20
N PRO A 3 -52.17 -36.90 -23.07
CA PRO A 3 -51.77 -36.12 -21.90
C PRO A 3 -50.36 -36.40 -21.39
N ASP A 4 -49.93 -37.66 -21.54
CA ASP A 4 -48.64 -38.18 -21.08
C ASP A 4 -47.45 -37.53 -21.79
N VAL A 5 -47.60 -37.17 -23.08
CA VAL A 5 -46.54 -36.50 -23.85
C VAL A 5 -46.33 -35.07 -23.33
N LYS A 6 -47.39 -34.36 -22.93
CA LYS A 6 -47.27 -33.02 -22.33
C LYS A 6 -46.61 -33.06 -20.96
N LEU A 7 -46.92 -34.09 -20.17
CA LEU A 7 -46.28 -34.32 -18.86
C LEU A 7 -44.79 -34.65 -19.02
N ALA A 8 -44.42 -35.49 -19.99
CA ALA A 8 -43.04 -35.85 -20.28
C ALA A 8 -42.19 -34.64 -20.73
N ILE A 9 -42.73 -33.77 -21.60
CA ILE A 9 -42.05 -32.52 -22.01
C ILE A 9 -41.83 -31.59 -20.82
N ARG A 10 -42.83 -31.47 -19.94
CA ARG A 10 -42.72 -30.64 -18.73
C ARG A 10 -41.67 -31.19 -17.77
N LEU A 11 -41.63 -32.51 -17.56
CA LEU A 11 -40.62 -33.16 -16.74
C LEU A 11 -39.22 -32.93 -17.30
N GLN A 12 -39.02 -33.15 -18.61
CA GLN A 12 -37.73 -32.90 -19.27
C GLN A 12 -37.28 -31.45 -19.12
N SER A 13 -38.19 -30.48 -19.21
CA SER A 13 -37.86 -29.06 -19.01
C SER A 13 -37.37 -28.77 -17.59
N ILE A 14 -37.98 -29.42 -16.59
CA ILE A 14 -37.58 -29.32 -15.18
C ILE A 14 -36.23 -29.99 -14.98
N ASP A 15 -36.01 -31.19 -15.51
CA ASP A 15 -34.73 -31.91 -15.40
C ASP A 15 -33.58 -31.15 -16.04
N THR A 16 -33.81 -30.54 -17.21
CA THR A 16 -32.82 -29.68 -17.88
C THR A 16 -32.49 -28.47 -17.00
N ARG A 17 -33.51 -27.87 -16.38
CA ARG A 17 -33.32 -26.74 -15.46
C ARG A 17 -32.55 -27.13 -14.20
N ILE A 18 -32.81 -28.30 -13.63
CA ILE A 18 -32.06 -28.84 -12.50
C ILE A 18 -30.60 -29.06 -12.88
N ALA A 19 -30.33 -29.65 -14.05
CA ALA A 19 -28.96 -29.88 -14.52
C ALA A 19 -28.18 -28.58 -14.75
N GLU A 20 -28.82 -27.52 -15.27
CA GLU A 20 -28.24 -26.18 -15.39
C GLU A 20 -27.88 -25.61 -14.01
N LEU A 21 -28.83 -25.62 -13.07
CA LEU A 21 -28.62 -25.10 -11.72
C LEU A 21 -27.51 -25.85 -10.97
N MET A 22 -27.46 -27.19 -11.09
CA MET A 22 -26.40 -27.99 -10.49
C MET A 22 -25.01 -27.64 -11.06
N ARG A 23 -24.91 -27.34 -12.36
CA ARG A 23 -23.66 -26.88 -12.98
C ARG A 23 -23.25 -25.51 -12.48
N GLU A 24 -24.19 -24.59 -12.34
CA GLU A 24 -23.94 -23.25 -11.76
C GLU A 24 -23.45 -23.35 -10.32
N ILE A 25 -24.13 -24.14 -9.48
CA ILE A 25 -23.75 -24.39 -8.08
C ILE A 25 -22.33 -24.99 -7.99
N ALA A 26 -21.97 -25.91 -8.89
CA ALA A 26 -20.63 -26.50 -8.91
C ALA A 26 -19.54 -25.52 -9.41
N ALA A 27 -19.89 -24.52 -10.22
CA ALA A 27 -18.97 -23.53 -10.76
C ALA A 27 -18.73 -22.35 -9.78
N LEU A 28 -19.74 -21.98 -9.00
CA LEU A 28 -19.70 -20.85 -8.07
C LEU A 28 -18.53 -20.89 -7.06
N PRO A 29 -18.25 -22.00 -6.35
CA PRO A 29 -17.11 -22.09 -5.43
C PRO A 29 -15.76 -21.83 -6.11
N LYS A 30 -15.60 -22.29 -7.35
CA LYS A 30 -14.36 -22.08 -8.12
C LYS A 30 -14.21 -20.61 -8.51
N HIS A 31 -15.31 -19.96 -8.86
CA HIS A 31 -15.31 -18.53 -9.17
C HIS A 31 -14.96 -17.69 -7.93
N ILE A 32 -15.62 -17.97 -6.80
CA ILE A 32 -15.35 -17.31 -5.53
C ILE A 32 -13.88 -17.48 -5.12
N ALA A 33 -13.36 -18.70 -5.14
CA ALA A 33 -11.96 -18.96 -4.77
C ALA A 33 -10.96 -18.24 -5.70
N ALA A 34 -11.26 -18.13 -6.99
CA ALA A 34 -10.42 -17.39 -7.93
C ALA A 34 -10.41 -15.89 -7.63
N ILE A 35 -11.55 -15.31 -7.24
CA ILE A 35 -11.63 -13.90 -6.90
C ILE A 35 -10.97 -13.63 -5.53
N GLU A 36 -11.23 -14.46 -4.53
CA GLU A 36 -10.56 -14.37 -3.21
C GLU A 36 -9.04 -14.41 -3.34
N LYS A 37 -8.51 -15.28 -4.23
CA LYS A 37 -7.07 -15.34 -4.52
C LYS A 37 -6.53 -14.05 -5.13
N LYS A 38 -7.27 -13.44 -6.06
CA LYS A 38 -6.88 -12.14 -6.65
C LYS A 38 -6.88 -11.05 -5.58
N LEU A 39 -7.92 -11.02 -4.76
CA LEU A 39 -8.11 -10.05 -3.69
C LEU A 39 -6.99 -10.14 -2.63
N ASP A 40 -6.61 -11.36 -2.22
CA ASP A 40 -5.45 -11.60 -1.35
C ASP A 40 -4.16 -11.06 -1.98
N SER A 41 -3.95 -11.31 -3.28
CA SER A 41 -2.76 -10.81 -3.98
C SER A 41 -2.70 -9.28 -4.04
N HIS A 42 -3.85 -8.61 -4.26
CA HIS A 42 -3.94 -7.16 -4.25
C HIS A 42 -3.73 -6.59 -2.85
N GLN A 43 -4.26 -7.26 -1.83
CA GLN A 43 -4.10 -6.85 -0.45
C GLN A 43 -2.64 -6.97 0.01
N ARG A 44 -1.94 -8.04 -0.33
CA ARG A 44 -0.50 -8.19 -0.05
C ARG A 44 0.35 -7.12 -0.73
N LYS A 45 0.04 -6.77 -1.99
CA LYS A 45 0.72 -5.67 -2.69
C LYS A 45 0.51 -4.34 -1.99
N LEU A 46 -0.73 -4.04 -1.62
CA LEU A 46 -1.06 -2.83 -0.87
C LEU A 46 -0.32 -2.76 0.48
N GLU A 47 -0.24 -3.88 1.19
CA GLU A 47 0.51 -3.95 2.45
C GLU A 47 2.00 -3.71 2.25
N ALA A 48 2.60 -4.26 1.18
CA ALA A 48 3.99 -4.00 0.82
C ALA A 48 4.24 -2.52 0.48
N ASP A 49 3.36 -1.91 -0.32
CA ASP A 49 3.46 -0.49 -0.70
C ASP A 49 3.32 0.42 0.53
N ARG A 50 2.38 0.12 1.44
CA ARG A 50 2.23 0.83 2.72
C ARG A 50 3.46 0.68 3.61
N ALA A 51 4.05 -0.51 3.67
CA ALA A 51 5.27 -0.75 4.43
C ALA A 51 6.46 0.05 3.86
N ALA A 52 6.59 0.10 2.54
CA ALA A 52 7.61 0.90 1.87
C ALA A 52 7.44 2.41 2.14
N LEU A 53 6.20 2.91 2.06
CA LEU A 53 5.90 4.31 2.39
C LEU A 53 6.21 4.63 3.86
N ALA A 54 5.85 3.74 4.79
CA ALA A 54 6.15 3.91 6.21
C ALA A 54 7.66 3.89 6.50
N ALA A 55 8.43 3.05 5.80
CA ALA A 55 9.89 3.03 5.90
C ALA A 55 10.50 4.35 5.41
N ASN A 56 10.08 4.83 4.23
CA ASN A 56 10.52 6.11 3.69
C ASN A 56 10.25 7.28 4.66
N GLN A 57 9.04 7.35 5.24
CA GLN A 57 8.69 8.37 6.23
C GLN A 57 9.55 8.29 7.50
N ARG A 58 9.88 7.08 7.95
CA ARG A 58 10.78 6.89 9.11
C ARG A 58 12.19 7.37 8.81
N ASP A 59 12.71 7.06 7.63
CA ASP A 59 14.06 7.45 7.25
C ASP A 59 14.19 8.97 7.06
N ARG A 60 13.15 9.62 6.50
CA ARG A 60 13.06 11.09 6.48
C ARG A 60 13.10 11.69 7.88
N LYS A 61 12.30 11.17 8.82
CA LYS A 61 12.30 11.66 10.21
C LYS A 61 13.65 11.48 10.91
N LYS A 62 14.38 10.40 10.61
CA LYS A 62 15.74 10.22 11.15
C LYS A 62 16.68 11.28 10.62
N LEU A 63 16.67 11.53 9.30
CA LEU A 63 17.50 12.56 8.68
C LEU A 63 17.16 13.97 9.21
N GLU A 64 15.88 14.28 9.43
CA GLU A 64 15.45 15.52 10.09
C GLU A 64 16.03 15.65 11.51
N GLY A 65 16.05 14.56 12.28
CA GLY A 65 16.69 14.52 13.59
C GLY A 65 18.20 14.72 13.52
N ASP A 66 18.87 14.08 12.56
CA ASP A 66 20.31 14.23 12.32
C ASP A 66 20.68 15.67 11.94
N ILE A 67 19.88 16.32 11.08
CA ILE A 67 20.02 17.75 10.75
C ILE A 67 19.95 18.59 12.02
N GLN A 68 18.94 18.38 12.86
CA GLN A 68 18.78 19.16 14.10
C GLN A 68 19.99 19.00 15.04
N VAL A 69 20.55 17.78 15.14
CA VAL A 69 21.76 17.52 15.93
C VAL A 69 22.96 18.26 15.36
N GLN A 70 23.16 18.23 14.03
CA GLN A 70 24.27 18.95 13.38
C GLN A 70 24.11 20.47 13.49
N GLU A 71 22.91 21.01 13.37
CA GLU A 71 22.63 22.44 13.56
C GLU A 71 22.97 22.90 14.98
N GLN A 72 22.57 22.11 15.99
CA GLN A 72 22.93 22.40 17.38
C GLN A 72 24.44 22.34 17.60
N LYS A 73 25.13 21.36 16.98
CA LYS A 73 26.60 21.25 17.05
C LYS A 73 27.26 22.47 16.39
N ALA A 74 26.84 22.84 15.19
CA ALA A 74 27.34 24.01 14.47
C ALA A 74 27.12 25.31 15.25
N SER A 75 25.95 25.47 15.89
CA SER A 75 25.64 26.62 16.75
C SER A 75 26.58 26.72 17.96
N LYS A 76 26.83 25.59 18.65
CA LYS A 76 27.78 25.53 19.78
C LYS A 76 29.21 25.85 19.35
N LEU A 77 29.65 25.29 18.22
CA LEU A 77 30.98 25.54 17.67
C LEU A 77 31.13 27.01 17.24
N SER A 78 30.07 27.61 16.69
CA SER A 78 30.06 29.04 16.36
C SER A 78 30.25 29.90 17.60
N ALA A 79 29.54 29.61 18.70
CA ALA A 79 29.75 30.32 19.97
C ALA A 79 31.19 30.18 20.48
N GLN A 80 31.75 28.96 20.48
CA GLN A 80 33.14 28.70 20.89
C GLN A 80 34.17 29.41 20.00
N MET A 81 33.87 29.53 18.69
CA MET A 81 34.70 30.27 17.74
C MET A 81 34.81 31.75 18.11
N HIS A 82 33.71 32.38 18.56
CA HIS A 82 33.69 33.79 18.99
C HIS A 82 34.45 34.02 20.30
N GLU A 83 34.53 33.01 21.17
CA GLU A 83 35.28 33.07 22.43
C GLU A 83 36.78 32.72 22.25
N SER A 84 37.16 32.18 21.08
CA SER A 84 38.53 31.74 20.82
C SER A 84 39.52 32.90 20.77
N ARG A 85 40.65 32.74 21.44
CA ARG A 85 41.72 33.76 21.50
C ARG A 85 42.90 33.44 20.59
N THR A 86 42.92 32.25 19.99
CA THR A 86 44.01 31.79 19.12
C THR A 86 43.51 31.56 17.71
N ASN A 87 44.33 31.95 16.73
CA ASN A 87 43.98 31.84 15.32
C ASN A 87 43.87 30.38 14.86
N GLU A 88 44.61 29.47 15.52
CA GLU A 88 44.55 28.03 15.27
C GLU A 88 43.21 27.43 15.70
N GLN A 89 42.71 27.77 16.90
CA GLN A 89 41.39 27.33 17.37
C GLN A 89 40.27 27.90 16.49
N TYR A 90 40.37 29.16 16.08
CA TYR A 90 39.41 29.78 15.18
C TYR A 90 39.28 28.99 13.86
N ARG A 91 40.41 28.67 13.23
CA ARG A 91 40.43 27.86 11.99
C ARG A 91 39.90 26.44 12.20
N ALA A 92 40.21 25.82 13.33
CA ALA A 92 39.69 24.49 13.66
C ALA A 92 38.16 24.50 13.80
N PHE A 93 37.60 25.48 14.53
CA PHE A 93 36.15 25.64 14.66
C PHE A 93 35.48 25.94 13.32
N GLN A 94 36.09 26.78 12.50
CA GLN A 94 35.58 27.10 11.16
C GLN A 94 35.47 25.82 10.30
N HIS A 95 36.52 24.99 10.26
CA HIS A 95 36.49 23.73 9.52
C HIS A 95 35.44 22.75 10.05
N GLU A 96 35.27 22.66 11.36
CA GLU A 96 34.27 21.78 11.97
C GLU A 96 32.84 22.26 11.67
N ILE A 97 32.60 23.58 11.65
CA ILE A 97 31.32 24.16 11.24
C ILE A 97 31.04 23.87 9.76
N GLU A 98 32.03 24.05 8.87
CA GLU A 98 31.90 23.69 7.45
C GLU A 98 31.61 22.20 7.24
N TYR A 99 32.20 21.32 8.07
CA TYR A 99 31.86 19.90 8.09
C TYR A 99 30.39 19.69 8.46
N CYS A 100 29.92 20.27 9.57
CA CYS A 100 28.52 20.15 10.00
C CYS A 100 27.55 20.66 8.91
N GLN A 101 27.85 21.79 8.27
CA GLN A 101 27.05 22.35 7.18
C GLN A 101 27.00 21.43 5.94
N ARG A 102 28.11 20.76 5.61
CA ARG A 102 28.13 19.78 4.51
C ARG A 102 27.28 18.56 4.82
N GLU A 103 27.32 18.06 6.06
CA GLU A 103 26.48 16.92 6.46
C GLU A 103 24.99 17.28 6.47
N ILE A 104 24.63 18.49 6.91
CA ILE A 104 23.25 19.00 6.81
C ILE A 104 22.77 18.99 5.36
N ARG A 105 23.55 19.59 4.44
CA ARG A 105 23.18 19.63 3.01
C ARG A 105 22.99 18.23 2.42
N LYS A 106 23.88 17.28 2.74
CA LYS A 106 23.73 15.89 2.28
C LYS A 106 22.45 15.24 2.81
N ALA A 107 22.09 15.51 4.06
CA ALA A 107 20.85 15.00 4.65
C ALA A 107 19.62 15.65 4.01
N GLU A 108 19.65 16.95 3.74
CA GLU A 108 18.60 17.68 3.02
C GLU A 108 18.40 17.14 1.59
N ASP A 109 19.49 16.95 0.84
CA ASP A 109 19.47 16.36 -0.50
C ASP A 109 18.83 14.96 -0.46
N ARG A 110 19.20 14.13 0.52
CA ARG A 110 18.62 12.80 0.68
C ARG A 110 17.14 12.86 1.07
N ILE A 111 16.71 13.83 1.87
CA ILE A 111 15.28 14.03 2.18
C ILE A 111 14.51 14.37 0.91
N LEU A 112 15.04 15.23 0.04
CA LEU A 112 14.39 15.59 -1.22
C LEU A 112 14.25 14.37 -2.15
N GLU A 113 15.27 13.52 -2.24
CA GLU A 113 15.18 12.25 -2.97
C GLU A 113 14.08 11.34 -2.40
N LEU A 114 14.05 11.15 -1.08
CA LEU A 114 13.03 10.34 -0.41
C LEU A 114 11.62 10.93 -0.61
N MET A 115 11.47 12.25 -0.69
CA MET A 115 10.21 12.90 -1.04
C MET A 115 9.77 12.51 -2.46
N GLY A 116 10.68 12.57 -3.44
CA GLY A 116 10.41 12.13 -4.81
C GLY A 116 10.04 10.64 -4.90
N GLU A 117 10.69 9.78 -4.13
CA GLU A 117 10.37 8.34 -4.06
C GLU A 117 9.00 8.08 -3.40
N SER A 118 8.58 8.93 -2.45
CA SER A 118 7.32 8.75 -1.70
C SER A 118 6.08 9.09 -2.52
N GLU A 119 6.17 10.03 -3.48
CA GLU A 119 5.03 10.44 -4.31
C GLU A 119 4.39 9.31 -5.14
N PRO A 120 5.13 8.48 -5.91
CA PRO A 120 4.54 7.34 -6.61
C PRO A 120 4.02 6.28 -5.65
N LEU A 121 4.66 6.06 -4.49
CA LEU A 121 4.19 5.12 -3.47
C LEU A 121 2.83 5.55 -2.90
N GLU A 122 2.67 6.84 -2.55
CA GLU A 122 1.39 7.37 -2.07
C GLU A 122 0.28 7.26 -3.12
N ARG A 123 0.60 7.55 -4.40
CA ARG A 123 -0.35 7.38 -5.51
C ARG A 123 -0.76 5.91 -5.67
N ASN A 124 0.19 4.98 -5.64
CA ASN A 124 -0.08 3.55 -5.75
C ASN A 124 -0.93 3.02 -4.59
N VAL A 125 -0.62 3.43 -3.36
CA VAL A 125 -1.41 3.06 -2.17
C VAL A 125 -2.85 3.54 -2.33
N LYS A 126 -3.07 4.81 -2.71
CA LYS A 126 -4.42 5.37 -2.88
C LYS A 126 -5.22 4.68 -3.98
N THR A 127 -4.60 4.40 -5.12
CA THR A 127 -5.28 3.72 -6.25
C THR A 127 -5.57 2.26 -5.91
N ALA A 128 -4.63 1.55 -5.28
CA ALA A 128 -4.82 0.18 -4.84
C ALA A 128 -5.88 0.05 -3.74
N GLU A 129 -5.95 0.99 -2.79
CA GLU A 129 -7.01 1.05 -1.77
C GLU A 129 -8.39 1.23 -2.39
N ALA A 130 -8.53 2.15 -3.34
CA ALA A 130 -9.79 2.40 -4.03
C ALA A 130 -10.23 1.16 -4.85
N ALA A 131 -9.30 0.54 -5.58
CA ALA A 131 -9.55 -0.68 -6.34
C ALA A 131 -9.96 -1.83 -5.42
N LEU A 132 -9.21 -2.07 -4.34
CA LEU A 132 -9.49 -3.15 -3.39
C LEU A 132 -10.85 -2.97 -2.71
N LYS A 133 -11.25 -1.72 -2.39
CA LYS A 133 -12.56 -1.44 -1.81
C LYS A 133 -13.69 -1.78 -2.78
N LEU A 134 -13.52 -1.45 -4.06
CA LEU A 134 -14.52 -1.73 -5.10
C LEU A 134 -14.61 -3.25 -5.38
N GLU A 135 -13.47 -3.93 -5.48
CA GLU A 135 -13.41 -5.39 -5.64
C GLU A 135 -14.04 -6.11 -4.45
N LYS A 136 -13.74 -5.71 -3.20
CA LYS A 136 -14.38 -6.28 -1.99
C LYS A 136 -15.90 -6.15 -2.04
N ALA A 137 -16.42 -5.00 -2.42
CA ALA A 137 -17.86 -4.78 -2.51
C ALA A 137 -18.52 -5.67 -3.60
N GLN A 138 -17.86 -5.83 -4.75
CA GLN A 138 -18.34 -6.72 -5.82
C GLN A 138 -18.35 -8.19 -5.35
N VAL A 139 -17.27 -8.65 -4.72
CA VAL A 139 -17.17 -10.01 -4.19
C VAL A 139 -18.25 -10.29 -3.15
N GLU A 140 -18.45 -9.38 -2.21
CA GLU A 140 -19.51 -9.55 -1.20
C GLU A 140 -20.90 -9.60 -1.81
N ALA A 141 -21.16 -8.82 -2.87
CA ALA A 141 -22.44 -8.84 -3.59
C ALA A 141 -22.64 -10.16 -4.35
N GLU A 142 -21.61 -10.63 -5.06
CA GLU A 142 -21.64 -11.92 -5.77
C GLU A 142 -21.78 -13.10 -4.80
N GLN A 143 -21.06 -13.09 -3.68
CA GLN A 143 -21.18 -14.11 -2.64
C GLN A 143 -22.58 -14.12 -2.02
N ARG A 144 -23.21 -12.96 -1.79
CA ARG A 144 -24.60 -12.88 -1.30
C ARG A 144 -25.58 -13.47 -2.31
N GLN A 145 -25.51 -13.05 -3.59
CA GLN A 145 -26.36 -13.61 -4.63
C GLN A 145 -26.17 -15.12 -4.80
N ALA A 146 -24.93 -15.60 -4.75
CA ALA A 146 -24.62 -17.03 -4.81
C ALA A 146 -25.27 -17.78 -3.66
N ARG A 147 -25.13 -17.29 -2.42
CA ARG A 147 -25.74 -17.90 -1.22
C ARG A 147 -27.26 -17.92 -1.30
N GLU A 148 -27.90 -16.82 -1.69
CA GLU A 148 -29.36 -16.73 -1.86
C GLU A 148 -29.88 -17.74 -2.89
N ARG A 149 -29.15 -17.96 -3.99
CA ARG A 149 -29.52 -18.94 -5.03
C ARG A 149 -29.33 -20.39 -4.61
N THR A 150 -28.37 -20.69 -3.71
CA THR A 150 -28.20 -22.03 -3.13
C THR A 150 -29.13 -22.33 -1.95
N ALA A 151 -29.70 -21.30 -1.32
CA ALA A 151 -30.58 -21.44 -0.15
C ALA A 151 -32.07 -21.53 -0.51
N ALA A 152 -32.46 -21.18 -1.74
CA ALA A 152 -33.81 -21.30 -2.30
C ALA A 152 -33.96 -22.59 -3.12
#